data_AF-A0A257UD05-F1
#
_entry.id   AF-A0A257UD05-F1
#
_cell.length_a   1.000
_cell.length_b   1.000
_cell.length_c   1.000
_cell.angle_alpha   90.00
_cell.angle_beta   90.00
_cell.angle_gamma   90.00
#
_symmetry.space_group_name_H-M   'P 1'
#
loop_
_entity.id
_entity.type
_entity.pdbx_description
1 polymer ?
#
loop_
_entity_poly.entity_id
_entity_poly.type
_entity_poly.pdbx_seq_one_letter_code
_entity_poly.pdbx_strand_id
1 'polypeptide(L)'
;MTAWWYRQGGADGRLIEIDREPPRTARFLVDVNQADWPELAQLPGIGQTLAQRIVTSRQERGPFLDHSELRRVRGIGPKTLEKMRPYLRPIPPAADVAGR
;
A
#
# COMPACT_ATOMS: atom_id res chain seq x y z
N MET A 1 67.91 13.53 -22.00
CA MET A 1 67.20 14.67 -22.59
C MET A 1 65.78 14.69 -22.03
N THR A 2 65.42 15.82 -21.44
CA THR A 2 64.06 16.36 -21.17
C THR A 2 63.08 15.52 -20.35
N ALA A 3 63.04 15.89 -19.06
CA ALA A 3 61.83 15.94 -18.24
C ALA A 3 60.59 16.24 -19.08
N TRP A 4 59.59 15.34 -19.00
CA TRP A 4 58.21 15.70 -19.27
C TRP A 4 57.30 15.25 -18.12
N TRP A 5 57.06 16.23 -17.24
CA TRP A 5 55.79 16.52 -16.57
C TRP A 5 55.21 15.52 -15.56
N TYR A 6 55.44 15.88 -14.30
CA TYR A 6 54.42 15.86 -13.27
C TYR A 6 53.30 16.87 -13.64
N ARG A 7 52.28 16.49 -14.42
CA ARG A 7 51.05 17.28 -14.58
C ARG A 7 49.88 16.48 -15.14
N GLN A 8 49.19 15.77 -14.26
CA GLN A 8 47.79 16.06 -13.96
C GLN A 8 47.31 15.14 -12.84
N GLY A 9 46.93 15.75 -11.71
CA GLY A 9 46.21 15.06 -10.66
C GLY A 9 44.83 14.66 -11.14
N GLY A 10 44.36 13.51 -10.69
CA GLY A 10 42.96 13.16 -10.66
C GLY A 10 42.74 12.55 -9.31
N ALA A 11 42.01 13.26 -8.44
CA ALA A 11 41.56 12.73 -7.17
C ALA A 11 40.94 11.35 -7.41
N ASP A 12 41.42 10.32 -6.70
CA ASP A 12 40.76 9.02 -6.59
C ASP A 12 39.46 9.19 -5.78
N GLY A 13 38.59 10.07 -6.27
CA GLY A 13 37.18 10.05 -5.94
C GLY A 13 36.66 8.75 -6.52
N ARG A 14 36.67 7.69 -5.71
CA ARG A 14 35.84 6.50 -5.96
C ARG A 14 34.44 7.05 -6.18
N LEU A 15 34.07 7.13 -7.46
CA LEU A 15 32.71 7.32 -7.90
C LEU A 15 31.92 6.26 -7.14
N ILE A 16 31.09 6.69 -6.19
CA ILE A 16 30.02 5.84 -5.71
C ILE A 16 29.16 5.63 -6.95
N GLU A 17 29.39 4.53 -7.67
CA GLU A 17 28.45 4.05 -8.68
C GLU A 17 27.18 3.72 -7.90
N ILE A 18 26.28 4.71 -7.83
CA ILE A 18 24.94 4.50 -7.33
C ILE A 18 24.27 3.64 -8.39
N ASP A 19 24.26 2.33 -8.16
CA ASP A 19 23.36 1.41 -8.86
C ASP A 19 21.95 1.98 -8.71
N ARG A 20 21.45 2.62 -9.77
CA ARG A 20 20.09 3.14 -9.80
C ARG A 20 19.16 1.96 -9.91
N GLU A 21 18.72 1.44 -8.77
CA GLU A 21 17.61 0.51 -8.74
C GLU A 21 16.43 1.10 -9.53
N PRO A 22 15.79 0.30 -10.40
CA PRO A 22 14.65 0.79 -11.18
C PRO A 22 13.58 1.36 -10.23
N PRO A 23 12.90 2.45 -10.62
CA PRO A 23 11.91 3.08 -9.76
C PRO A 23 10.84 2.07 -9.35
N ARG A 24 10.71 1.84 -8.04
CA ARG A 24 9.67 0.96 -7.51
C ARG A 24 8.35 1.69 -7.59
N THR A 25 7.44 1.23 -8.45
CA THR A 25 6.07 1.75 -8.50
C THR A 25 5.35 1.33 -7.22
N ALA A 26 5.22 2.25 -6.26
CA ALA A 26 4.42 2.03 -5.07
C ALA A 26 2.95 1.90 -5.47
N ARG A 27 2.33 0.74 -5.18
CA ARG A 27 0.89 0.54 -5.36
C ARG A 27 0.17 1.04 -4.11
N PHE A 28 -0.84 1.89 -4.30
CA PHE A 28 -1.71 2.31 -3.21
C PHE A 28 -2.65 1.16 -2.85
N LEU A 29 -2.39 0.51 -1.71
CA LEU A 29 -3.19 -0.59 -1.17
C LEU A 29 -3.70 -0.21 0.22
N VAL A 30 -4.99 -0.42 0.45
CA VAL A 30 -5.69 -0.10 1.69
C VAL A 30 -6.03 -1.39 2.42
N ASP A 31 -5.70 -1.45 3.71
CA ASP A 31 -6.09 -2.55 4.59
C ASP A 31 -7.46 -2.24 5.21
N VAL A 32 -8.50 -2.99 4.86
CA VAL A 32 -9.87 -2.73 5.33
C VAL A 32 -10.08 -3.00 6.81
N ASN A 33 -9.18 -3.76 7.46
CA ASN A 33 -9.26 -4.05 8.89
C ASN A 33 -8.47 -3.05 9.73
N GLN A 34 -7.49 -2.35 9.14
CA GLN A 34 -6.64 -1.40 9.87
C GLN A 34 -6.86 0.06 9.48
N ALA A 35 -7.14 0.36 8.22
CA ALA A 35 -7.20 1.72 7.70
C ALA A 35 -8.30 2.57 8.36
N ASP A 36 -8.03 3.84 8.58
CA ASP A 36 -9.02 4.77 9.13
C ASP A 36 -10.04 5.20 8.07
N TRP A 37 -11.14 5.82 8.53
CA TRP A 37 -12.20 6.25 7.61
C TRP A 37 -11.71 7.21 6.50
N PRO A 38 -10.75 8.15 6.69
CA PRO A 38 -10.30 9.01 5.61
C PRO A 38 -9.55 8.22 4.54
N GLU A 39 -8.77 7.21 4.94
CA GLU A 39 -8.03 6.35 4.02
C GLU A 39 -8.97 5.47 3.21
N LEU A 40 -9.98 4.89 3.87
CA LEU A 40 -11.04 4.12 3.21
C LEU A 40 -11.85 4.98 2.22
N ALA A 41 -12.04 6.27 2.51
CA ALA A 41 -12.73 7.20 1.64
C ALA A 41 -11.96 7.55 0.35
N GLN A 42 -10.69 7.14 0.24
CA GLN A 42 -9.92 7.24 -1.01
C GLN A 42 -10.29 6.14 -2.01
N LEU A 43 -11.02 5.10 -1.58
CA LEU A 43 -11.41 4.01 -2.46
C LEU A 43 -12.52 4.43 -3.44
N PRO A 44 -12.49 3.93 -4.68
CA PRO A 44 -13.47 4.31 -5.69
C PRO A 44 -14.89 3.89 -5.26
N GLY A 45 -15.79 4.87 -5.17
CA GLY A 45 -17.18 4.64 -4.76
C GLY A 45 -17.39 4.55 -3.24
N ILE A 46 -16.37 4.87 -2.42
CA ILE A 46 -16.47 4.95 -0.96
C ILE A 46 -16.32 6.40 -0.54
N GLY A 47 -17.43 7.05 -0.20
CA GLY A 47 -17.42 8.35 0.45
C GLY A 47 -17.30 8.23 1.98
N GLN A 48 -17.16 9.38 2.66
CA GLN A 48 -17.04 9.47 4.12
C GLN A 48 -18.07 8.61 4.87
N THR A 49 -19.36 8.69 4.51
CA THR A 49 -20.42 7.92 5.19
C THR A 49 -20.23 6.41 5.05
N LEU A 50 -19.81 5.92 3.88
CA LEU A 50 -19.57 4.49 3.69
C LEU A 50 -18.30 4.05 4.41
N ALA A 51 -17.24 4.84 4.35
CA ALA A 51 -15.99 4.58 5.05
C ALA A 51 -16.22 4.44 6.56
N GLN A 52 -16.98 5.36 7.18
CA GLN A 52 -17.34 5.28 8.59
C GLN A 52 -18.14 4.01 8.90
N ARG A 53 -19.09 3.61 8.04
CA ARG A 53 -19.84 2.36 8.23
C ARG A 53 -18.95 1.12 8.14
N ILE A 54 -17.89 1.13 7.33
CA ILE A 54 -16.91 0.03 7.29
C ILE A 54 -16.21 -0.09 8.64
N VAL A 55 -15.74 1.05 9.18
CA VAL A 55 -15.10 1.11 10.51
C VAL A 55 -16.06 0.64 11.61
N THR A 56 -17.29 1.15 11.64
CA THR A 56 -18.32 0.69 12.59
C THR A 56 -18.60 -0.80 12.43
N SER A 57 -18.73 -1.30 11.20
CA SER A 57 -19.02 -2.71 10.96
C SER A 57 -17.92 -3.63 11.49
N ARG A 58 -16.64 -3.27 11.39
CA ARG A 58 -15.54 -4.09 11.93
C ARG A 58 -15.43 -3.99 13.46
N GLN A 59 -15.87 -2.87 14.04
CA GLN A 59 -15.94 -2.70 15.49
C GLN A 59 -17.09 -3.50 16.12
N GLU A 60 -18.26 -3.53 15.47
CA GLU A 60 -19.45 -4.21 16.01
C GLU A 60 -19.48 -5.71 15.71
N ARG A 61 -19.01 -6.12 14.52
CA ARG A 61 -19.16 -7.51 14.02
C ARG A 61 -17.82 -8.24 13.91
N GLY A 62 -16.73 -7.63 14.37
CA GLY A 62 -15.37 -8.14 14.23
C GLY A 62 -14.76 -7.88 12.84
N PRO A 63 -13.48 -8.23 12.64
CA PRO A 63 -12.75 -7.97 11.39
C PRO A 63 -13.38 -8.69 10.19
N PHE A 64 -13.07 -8.20 8.99
CA PHE A 64 -13.42 -8.88 7.74
C PHE A 64 -12.44 -10.03 7.49
N LEU A 65 -12.97 -11.22 7.23
CA LEU A 65 -12.18 -12.42 6.91
C LEU A 65 -11.79 -12.47 5.43
N ASP A 66 -12.63 -11.91 4.57
CA ASP A 66 -12.38 -11.77 3.15
C ASP A 66 -13.05 -10.50 2.58
N HIS A 67 -12.65 -10.08 1.37
CA HIS A 67 -13.17 -8.85 0.77
C HIS A 67 -14.67 -8.93 0.43
N SER A 68 -15.23 -10.12 0.25
CA SER A 68 -16.66 -10.30 -0.03
C SER A 68 -17.53 -9.92 1.18
N GLU A 69 -17.00 -10.05 2.40
CA GLU A 69 -17.69 -9.65 3.62
C GLU A 69 -17.94 -8.15 3.71
N LEU A 70 -17.22 -7.31 2.94
CA LEU A 70 -17.52 -5.87 2.82
C LEU A 70 -18.96 -5.63 2.35
N ARG A 71 -19.59 -6.60 1.66
CA ARG A 71 -21.00 -6.53 1.26
C ARG A 71 -21.97 -6.55 2.43
N ARG A 72 -21.54 -6.91 3.65
CA ARG A 72 -22.37 -6.79 4.86
C ARG A 72 -22.60 -5.33 5.26
N VAL A 73 -21.77 -4.41 4.77
CA VAL A 73 -21.92 -2.97 4.98
C VAL A 73 -22.98 -2.41 4.06
N ARG A 74 -24.05 -1.84 4.63
CA ARG A 74 -25.15 -1.26 3.84
C ARG A 74 -24.65 -0.16 2.91
N GLY A 75 -24.84 -0.39 1.60
CA GLY A 75 -24.43 0.51 0.52
C GLY A 75 -23.22 0.02 -0.27
N ILE A 76 -22.57 -1.08 0.15
CA ILE A 76 -21.53 -1.74 -0.63
C ILE A 76 -22.17 -2.88 -1.43
N GLY A 77 -22.44 -2.61 -2.71
CA GLY A 77 -22.91 -3.61 -3.67
C GLY A 77 -21.76 -4.32 -4.40
N PRO A 78 -22.07 -5.34 -5.22
CA PRO A 78 -21.06 -6.09 -6.00
C PRO A 78 -20.24 -5.16 -6.90
N LYS A 79 -20.89 -4.22 -7.60
CA LYS A 79 -20.21 -3.25 -8.48
C LYS A 79 -19.21 -2.37 -7.73
N THR A 80 -19.54 -1.94 -6.51
CA THR A 80 -18.65 -1.10 -5.70
C THR A 80 -17.46 -1.93 -5.23
N LEU A 81 -17.70 -3.16 -4.79
CA LEU A 81 -16.65 -4.09 -4.39
C LEU A 81 -15.68 -4.37 -5.53
N GLU A 82 -16.18 -4.69 -6.72
CA GLU A 82 -15.33 -4.94 -7.91
C GLU A 82 -14.42 -3.76 -8.25
N LYS A 83 -14.93 -2.52 -8.16
CA LYS A 83 -14.15 -1.31 -8.42
C LYS A 83 -13.03 -1.09 -7.40
N MET A 84 -13.25 -1.41 -6.12
CA MET A 84 -12.24 -1.19 -5.08
C MET A 84 -11.23 -2.32 -4.94
N ARG A 85 -11.56 -3.56 -5.36
CA ARG A 85 -10.70 -4.75 -5.23
C ARG A 85 -9.23 -4.55 -5.62
N PRO A 86 -8.88 -3.85 -6.72
CA PRO A 86 -7.48 -3.63 -7.10
C PRO A 86 -6.66 -2.83 -6.08
N TYR A 87 -7.33 -2.09 -5.19
CA TYR A 87 -6.74 -1.23 -4.18
C TYR A 87 -6.80 -1.85 -2.78
N LEU A 88 -7.32 -3.07 -2.63
CA LEU A 88 -7.42 -3.72 -1.34
C LEU A 88 -6.18 -4.59 -1.07
N ARG A 89 -5.64 -4.45 0.13
CA ARG A 89 -4.61 -5.38 0.62
C ARG A 89 -5.23 -6.78 0.79
N PRO A 90 -4.52 -7.86 0.38
CA PRO A 90 -4.95 -9.22 0.68
C PRO A 90 -5.13 -9.42 2.18
N ILE A 91 -6.25 -10.02 2.58
CA ILE A 91 -6.49 -10.38 3.98
C ILE A 91 -5.81 -11.74 4.20
N PRO A 92 -4.83 -11.84 5.12
CA PRO A 92 -4.21 -13.12 5.45
C PRO A 92 -5.24 -14.02 6.13
N PRO A 93 -5.19 -15.34 5.91
CA PRO A 93 -6.08 -16.27 6.59
C PRO A 93 -5.84 -16.22 8.10
N ALA A 94 -6.90 -16.43 8.89
CA ALA A 94 -6.88 -16.28 10.34
C ALA A 94 -5.80 -17.14 11.06
N ALA A 95 -5.37 -18.24 10.44
CA ALA A 95 -4.30 -19.09 10.95
C ALA A 95 -2.94 -18.36 11.00
N ASP A 96 -2.66 -17.45 10.07
CA ASP A 96 -1.36 -16.77 9.96
C ASP A 96 -1.21 -15.59 10.94
N VAL A 97 -2.31 -15.12 11.52
CA VAL A 97 -2.31 -13.99 12.48
C VAL A 97 -2.22 -14.43 13.94
N ALA A 98 -2.63 -15.67 14.27
CA ALA A 98 -2.63 -16.19 15.64
C ALA A 98 -1.27 -16.70 16.14
N GLY A 99 -0.25 -16.75 15.26
CA GLY A 99 1.08 -17.26 15.57
C GLY A 99 2.12 -16.20 15.95
N ARG A 100 1.72 -14.99 16.35
CA ARG A 100 2.63 -13.87 16.64
C ARG A 100 2.43 -13.28 18.03
#